data_AF-A0A963ANW9-F1
#
_entry.id   AF-A0A963ANW9-F1
#
_cell.length_a   1.000
_cell.length_b   1.000
_cell.length_c   1.000
_cell.angle_alpha   90.00
_cell.angle_beta   90.00
_cell.angle_gamma   90.00
#
_symmetry.space_group_name_H-M   'P 1'
#
loop_
_entity.id
_entity.type
_entity.pdbx_description
1 polymer ?
#
loop_
_entity_poly.entity_id
_entity_poly.type
_entity_poly.pdbx_seq_one_letter_code
_entity_poly.pdbx_strand_id
1 'polypeptide(L)' 'LRDHLLKLGITSMSAGSKTEPGGYTQSDEALEQFEVNDARSPAQVAAMIRARGFDPVWKDWDAVLE' A
#
# COMPACT_ATOMS: atom_id res chain seq x y z
N LEU A 1 -12.40 4.24 5.08
CA LEU A 1 -11.59 5.14 5.95
C LEU A 1 -10.43 5.79 5.21
N ARG A 2 -9.47 5.00 4.70
CA ARG A 2 -8.23 5.48 4.06
C ARG A 2 -8.46 6.54 2.97
N ASP A 3 -9.48 6.34 2.14
CA ASP A 3 -9.82 7.28 1.07
C ASP A 3 -10.21 8.67 1.60
N HIS A 4 -10.79 8.78 2.80
CA HIS A 4 -11.15 10.07 3.40
C HIS A 4 -9.95 10.74 4.09
N LEU A 5 -8.99 9.96 4.59
CA LEU A 5 -7.77 10.48 5.21
C LEU A 5 -6.87 11.22 4.22
N LEU A 6 -6.99 10.94 2.92
CA LEU A 6 -6.27 11.64 1.85
C LEU A 6 -6.39 13.17 1.96
N LYS A 7 -7.57 13.67 2.36
CA LYS A 7 -7.84 15.11 2.48
C LYS A 7 -7.30 15.75 3.76
N LEU A 8 -6.75 14.95 4.68
CA LEU A 8 -6.26 15.38 5.98
C LEU A 8 -4.73 15.51 6.02
N GLY A 9 -4.08 15.64 4.86
CA GLY A 9 -2.63 15.84 4.77
C GLY A 9 -1.79 14.57 4.79
N ILE A 10 -2.41 13.39 4.61
CA ILE A 10 -1.66 12.15 4.38
C ILE A 10 -1.05 12.17 2.98
N THR A 11 0.28 12.11 2.89
CA THR A 11 1.05 12.16 1.63
C THR A 11 1.70 10.83 1.23
N SER A 12 1.61 9.81 2.09
CA SER A 12 2.17 8.48 1.85
C SER A 12 1.17 7.39 2.21
N MET A 13 1.09 6.35 1.39
CA MET A 13 0.14 5.24 1.56
C MET A 13 0.74 3.94 1.02
N SER A 14 0.79 2.89 1.85
CA SER A 14 1.14 1.53 1.42
C SER A 14 -0.03 0.87 0.67
N ALA A 15 0.25 -0.05 -0.25
CA ALA A 15 -0.78 -0.82 -0.94
C ALA A 15 -0.27 -2.21 -1.31
N GLY A 16 -1.14 -3.22 -1.29
CA GLY A 16 -0.76 -4.61 -1.56
C GLY A 16 0.28 -5.17 -0.58
N SER A 17 0.32 -4.67 0.65
CA SER A 17 1.30 -5.07 1.65
C SER A 17 1.10 -6.52 2.10
N LYS A 18 2.22 -7.22 2.28
CA LYS A 18 2.33 -8.52 2.95
C LYS A 18 3.09 -8.32 4.26
N THR A 19 2.46 -8.73 5.36
CA THR A 19 2.96 -8.51 6.73
C THR A 19 3.57 -9.77 7.33
N GLU A 20 3.60 -10.85 6.55
CA GLU A 20 4.28 -12.10 6.84
C GLU A 20 5.72 -12.08 6.27
N PRO A 21 6.72 -12.61 6.99
CA PRO A 21 8.07 -12.75 6.47
C PRO A 21 8.08 -13.54 5.16
N GLY A 22 8.66 -12.97 4.10
CA GLY A 22 8.77 -13.63 2.80
C GLY A 22 7.49 -13.61 1.94
N GLY A 23 6.40 -12.99 2.38
CA GLY A 23 5.07 -13.06 1.74
C GLY A 23 4.95 -12.53 0.29
N TYR A 24 5.99 -11.90 -0.24
CA TYR A 24 6.07 -11.51 -1.66
C TYR A 24 6.79 -12.53 -2.56
N THR A 25 7.41 -13.56 -1.97
CA THR A 25 8.25 -14.54 -2.68
C THR A 25 7.89 -15.99 -2.38
N GLN A 26 7.46 -16.29 -1.15
CA GLN A 26 7.07 -17.62 -0.70
C GLN A 26 5.70 -17.52 -0.05
N SER A 27 4.82 -18.46 -0.40
CA SER A 27 3.50 -18.65 0.20
C SER A 27 3.55 -19.75 1.27
N ASP A 28 4.61 -19.76 2.08
CA ASP A 28 4.60 -20.54 3.31
C ASP A 28 3.75 -19.75 4.31
N GLU A 29 2.82 -20.42 4.99
CA GLU A 29 2.01 -19.81 6.05
C GLU A 29 2.93 -19.38 7.21
N ALA A 30 3.47 -18.17 7.10
CA ALA A 30 4.21 -17.50 8.15
C ALA A 30 3.24 -16.63 8.95
N LEU A 31 3.52 -16.47 10.25
CA LEU A 31 2.64 -15.66 11.10
C LEU A 31 2.70 -14.19 10.65
N GLU A 32 1.56 -13.64 10.27
CA GLU A 32 1.43 -12.22 9.98
C GLU A 32 1.77 -11.38 11.23
N GLN A 33 2.51 -10.28 11.07
CA GLN A 33 2.73 -9.33 12.17
C GLN A 33 1.41 -8.65 12.60
N PHE A 34 0.53 -8.39 11.63
CA PHE A 34 -0.83 -7.87 11.80
C PHE A 34 -1.64 -8.08 10.52
N GLU A 35 -2.95 -8.13 10.66
CA GLU A 35 -3.89 -8.28 9.53
C GLU A 35 -3.99 -7.00 8.69
N VAL A 36 -3.98 -7.15 7.36
CA VAL A 36 -4.16 -6.04 6.42
C VAL A 36 -5.65 -5.82 6.13
N ASN A 37 -6.19 -4.71 6.64
CA ASN A 37 -7.62 -4.37 6.47
C ASN A 37 -7.98 -3.75 5.09
N ASP A 38 -6.99 -3.51 4.21
CA ASP A 38 -7.24 -3.02 2.85
C ASP A 38 -6.56 -3.93 1.83
N ALA A 39 -7.32 -4.89 1.31
CA ALA A 39 -6.88 -5.89 0.35
C ALA A 39 -6.79 -5.36 -1.10
N ARG A 40 -7.02 -4.07 -1.34
CA ARG A 40 -6.90 -3.49 -2.69
C ARG A 40 -5.46 -3.60 -3.19
N SER A 41 -5.33 -3.92 -4.47
CA SER A 41 -4.03 -3.93 -5.15
C SER A 41 -3.45 -2.52 -5.26
N PRO A 42 -2.12 -2.37 -5.44
CA PRO A 42 -1.48 -1.07 -5.69
C PRO A 42 -2.15 -0.29 -6.84
N ALA A 43 -2.53 -0.98 -7.92
CA ALA A 43 -3.22 -0.36 -9.05
C ALA A 43 -4.59 0.20 -8.67
N GLN A 44 -5.37 -0.52 -7.85
CA GLN A 44 -6.67 -0.05 -7.37
C GLN A 44 -6.55 1.16 -6.43
N VAL A 45 -5.54 1.16 -5.55
CA VAL A 45 -5.27 2.31 -4.67
C VAL A 45 -4.84 3.53 -5.49
N ALA A 46 -3.95 3.36 -6.48
CA ALA A 46 -3.56 4.43 -7.38
C ALA A 46 -4.75 5.01 -8.17
N ALA A 47 -5.66 4.16 -8.65
CA ALA A 47 -6.89 4.61 -9.31
C ALA A 47 -7.79 5.40 -8.35
N MET A 48 -7.92 4.96 -7.10
CA MET A 48 -8.67 5.69 -6.07
C MET A 48 -8.07 7.07 -5.78
N ILE A 49 -6.73 7.16 -5.64
CA ILE A 49 -6.02 8.44 -5.44
C ILE A 49 -6.32 9.41 -6.59
N ARG A 50 -6.22 8.94 -7.84
CA ARG A 50 -6.56 9.72 -9.04
C ARG A 50 -8.01 10.18 -9.05
N ALA A 51 -8.95 9.28 -8.70
CA ALA A 51 -10.38 9.62 -8.61
C ALA A 51 -10.68 10.67 -7.53
N ARG A 52 -9.78 10.88 -6.56
CA ARG A 52 -9.87 11.94 -5.55
C ARG A 52 -9.16 13.24 -5.94
N GLY A 53 -8.60 13.33 -7.16
CA GLY A 53 -7.94 14.53 -7.69
C GLY A 53 -6.47 14.68 -7.31
N PHE A 54 -5.83 13.59 -6.84
CA PHE A 54 -4.41 13.58 -6.50
C PHE A 54 -3.61 12.75 -7.51
N ASP A 55 -2.32 13.04 -7.65
CA ASP A 55 -1.42 12.26 -8.47
C ASP A 55 -0.62 11.27 -7.61
N PRO A 56 -0.76 9.94 -7.80
CA PRO A 56 0.04 8.96 -7.08
C PRO A 56 1.45 8.91 -7.65
N VAL A 57 2.45 9.10 -6.78
CA VAL A 57 3.88 8.98 -7.11
C VAL A 57 4.43 7.72 -6.46
N TRP A 58 5.10 6.87 -7.26
CA TRP A 58 5.79 5.69 -6.76
C TRP A 58 7.13 6.09 -6.12
N LYS A 59 7.54 5.37 -5.08
CA LYS A 59 8.87 5.53 -4.44
C LYS A 59 9.90 4.54 -5.01
N ASP A 60 9.80 4.26 -6.31
CA ASP A 60 10.72 3.38 -7.04
C ASP A 60 12.15 3.94 -7.16
N TRP A 61 12.33 5.23 -6.87
CA TRP A 61 13.62 5.91 -6.84
C TRP A 61 14.33 5.86 -5.47
N ASP A 62 13.64 5.42 -4.41
CA ASP A 62 14.17 5.42 -3.05
C ASP A 62 14.92 4.10 -2.79
N ALA A 63 16.24 4.13 -2.99
CA ALA A 63 17.12 2.96 -2.84
C ALA A 63 17.13 2.35 -1.43
N VAL A 64 16.55 3.02 -0.43
CA VAL A 64 16.37 2.45 0.93
C VAL A 64 15.26 1.38 0.94
N LEU A 65 14.40 1.34 -0.08
CA LEU A 65 13.24 0.45 -0.17
C LEU A 65 13.45 -0.74 -1.13
N GLU A 66 14.63 -0.85 -1.77
CA GLU A 66 15.05 -2.01 -2.56
C GLU A 66 15.60 -3.16 -1.70
#